data_AF-A0A2K8Z9G0-F1
#
_entry.id   AF-A0A2K8Z9G0-F1
#
_cell.length_a   1.000
_cell.length_b   1.000
_cell.length_c   1.000
_cell.angle_alpha   90.00
_cell.angle_beta   90.00
_cell.angle_gamma   90.00
#
_symmetry.space_group_name_H-M   'P 1'
#
loop_
_entity.id
_entity.type
_entity.pdbx_description
1 polymer ?
#
loop_
_entity_poly.entity_id
_entity_poly.type
_entity_poly.pdbx_seq_one_letter_code
_entity_poly.pdbx_strand_id
1 'polypeptide(L)'
;MIDYYKILGLLPTATNEEIKKAYRQLALKYHPDRNQNNKYAEITFRQIAEAYQVLSNSDERKIYDYELNKSKFSANTKNSQQEENSKKKETVTPQTLLLVFQDIRKKAIGIGKNSINQSALFNSLKGLLIDNNIEFLLIYNDIEINRLIIEETLWCCKFLAYPYAEKVCVQLTKLANSDVNTQRKISSYLTKKKYFTNAMKTLNFIVEYRAILFVIGLISFFVFVSKNENNVSVNKPKDGDLNNTFVDGNPTQPAAPVLSPEEKLQQEKDRLIAEGWRGTEIRNGQLPACYNFSPKKSKVNNYLEVHVGGGTDVAIKVMNAQTGRCIRYVFINSGSTYKIRNIPEGQYYLKIAYGKDWFSKADNNQCIGRFIRNPMYEKGDETMDFNIKHTYGGYSIPSFQLQLDVIQSATMNTFNSQNISETEFNQ
;
A
#
# COMPACT_ATOMS: atom_id res chain seq x y z
N MET A 1 23.55 14.16 8.03
CA MET A 1 24.48 15.23 8.41
C MET A 1 24.70 16.10 7.19
N ILE A 2 24.65 17.43 7.33
CA ILE A 2 24.86 18.37 6.21
C ILE A 2 26.35 18.35 5.83
N ASP A 3 26.63 18.32 4.53
CA ASP A 3 28.01 18.29 4.00
C ASP A 3 28.50 19.72 3.67
N TYR A 4 29.18 20.37 4.61
CA TYR A 4 29.67 21.75 4.48
C TYR A 4 30.73 21.88 3.37
N TYR A 5 31.50 20.83 3.10
CA TYR A 5 32.44 20.83 1.97
C TYR A 5 31.68 20.86 0.64
N LYS A 6 30.58 20.10 0.52
CA LYS A 6 29.73 20.15 -0.68
C LYS A 6 29.06 21.51 -0.87
N ILE A 7 28.64 22.19 0.20
CA ILE A 7 28.05 23.54 0.14
C ILE A 7 29.06 24.54 -0.43
N LEU A 8 30.32 24.48 0.01
CA LEU A 8 31.39 25.33 -0.54
C LEU A 8 31.98 24.81 -1.86
N GLY A 9 31.55 23.63 -2.32
CA GLY A 9 32.04 23.02 -3.55
C GLY A 9 33.48 22.48 -3.46
N LEU A 10 33.95 22.17 -2.26
CA LEU A 10 35.33 21.77 -1.96
C LEU A 10 35.44 20.29 -1.61
N LEU A 11 36.68 19.78 -1.60
CA LEU A 11 37.02 18.47 -1.06
C LEU A 11 37.31 18.57 0.44
N PRO A 12 37.13 17.49 1.23
CA PRO A 12 37.49 17.46 2.65
C PRO A 12 38.98 17.78 2.92
N THR A 13 39.83 17.59 1.91
CA THR A 13 41.26 17.91 1.94
C THR A 13 41.56 19.38 1.64
N ALA A 14 40.55 20.22 1.42
CA ALA A 14 40.74 21.63 1.08
C ALA A 14 41.43 22.41 2.21
N THR A 15 42.36 23.27 1.84
CA THR A 15 43.07 24.16 2.75
C THR A 15 42.16 25.30 3.24
N ASN A 16 42.51 25.94 4.34
CA ASN A 16 41.75 27.09 4.85
C ASN A 16 41.70 28.25 3.84
N GLU A 17 42.74 28.42 3.03
CA GLU A 17 42.76 29.41 1.95
C GLU A 17 41.77 29.08 0.83
N GLU A 18 41.65 27.81 0.44
CA GLU A 18 40.65 27.36 -0.53
C GLU A 18 39.22 27.52 0.00
N ILE A 19 39.00 27.22 1.29
CA ILE A 19 37.72 27.43 1.99
C ILE A 19 37.33 28.91 1.97
N LYS A 20 38.26 29.78 2.33
CA LYS A 20 38.05 31.23 2.33
C LYS A 20 37.81 31.78 0.92
N LYS A 21 38.53 31.27 -0.08
CA LYS A 21 38.35 31.66 -1.49
C LYS A 21 36.97 31.25 -2.01
N ALA A 22 36.55 30.00 -1.75
CA ALA A 22 35.24 29.51 -2.17
C ALA A 22 34.10 30.27 -1.48
N TYR A 23 34.22 30.53 -0.18
CA TYR A 23 33.27 31.36 0.56
C TYR A 23 33.11 32.73 -0.07
N ARG A 24 34.20 33.46 -0.34
CA ARG A 24 34.14 34.80 -0.96
C ARG A 24 33.45 34.79 -2.32
N GLN A 25 33.76 33.81 -3.18
CA GLN A 25 33.15 33.69 -4.50
C GLN A 25 31.64 33.45 -4.42
N LEU A 26 31.23 32.53 -3.54
CA LEU A 26 29.83 32.17 -3.37
C LEU A 26 29.04 33.26 -2.64
N ALA A 27 29.62 33.88 -1.61
CA ALA A 27 29.02 35.00 -0.88
C ALA A 27 28.78 36.19 -1.81
N LEU A 28 29.71 36.50 -2.72
CA LEU A 28 29.52 37.55 -3.72
C LEU A 28 28.41 37.21 -4.73
N LYS A 29 28.32 35.94 -5.14
CA LYS A 29 27.30 35.46 -6.09
C LYS A 29 25.89 35.50 -5.50
N TYR A 30 25.75 35.12 -4.24
CA TYR A 30 24.46 34.98 -3.56
C TYR A 30 24.15 36.11 -2.57
N HIS A 31 24.93 37.20 -2.58
CA HIS A 31 24.74 38.33 -1.68
C HIS A 31 23.32 38.90 -1.79
N PRO A 32 22.64 39.22 -0.66
CA PRO A 32 21.29 39.80 -0.67
C PRO A 32 21.17 41.06 -1.54
N ASP A 33 22.14 41.98 -1.46
CA ASP A 33 22.14 43.23 -2.24
C ASP A 33 22.09 43.02 -3.76
N ARG A 34 22.71 41.94 -4.26
CA ARG A 34 22.75 41.61 -5.69
C ARG A 34 21.59 40.70 -6.12
N ASN A 35 20.85 40.15 -5.16
CA ASN A 35 19.79 39.18 -5.38
C ASN A 35 18.54 39.55 -4.57
N GLN A 36 18.09 40.81 -4.72
CA GLN A 36 16.94 41.34 -3.99
C GLN A 36 15.68 40.52 -4.30
N ASN A 37 14.88 40.23 -3.27
CA ASN A 37 13.67 39.39 -3.33
C ASN A 37 13.89 37.93 -3.80
N ASN A 38 15.14 37.48 -3.94
CA ASN A 38 15.47 36.11 -4.28
C ASN A 38 15.69 35.28 -3.01
N LYS A 39 14.62 34.65 -2.51
CA LYS A 39 14.66 33.78 -1.34
C LYS A 39 15.66 32.63 -1.47
N TYR A 40 15.89 32.13 -2.69
CA TYR A 40 16.89 31.08 -2.92
C TYR A 40 18.32 31.59 -2.68
N ALA A 41 18.63 32.81 -3.11
CA ALA A 41 19.92 33.43 -2.84
C ALA A 41 20.13 33.67 -1.34
N GLU A 42 19.09 34.10 -0.62
CA GLU A 42 19.13 34.30 0.84
C GLU A 42 19.43 32.99 1.61
N ILE A 43 18.70 31.91 1.29
CA ILE A 43 18.91 30.59 1.91
C ILE A 43 20.29 30.05 1.58
N THR A 44 20.69 30.14 0.31
CA THR A 44 22.01 29.69 -0.15
C THR A 44 23.12 30.47 0.54
N PHE A 45 22.98 31.79 0.69
CA PHE A 45 23.91 32.65 1.40
C PHE A 45 24.05 32.26 2.87
N ARG A 46 22.95 31.94 3.54
CA ARG A 46 22.96 31.45 4.94
C ARG A 46 23.70 30.13 5.09
N GLN A 47 23.47 29.17 4.18
CA GLN A 47 24.18 27.89 4.17
C GLN A 47 25.68 28.05 3.89
N ILE A 48 26.04 28.95 2.97
CA ILE A 48 27.45 29.29 2.67
C ILE A 48 28.13 29.88 3.91
N ALA A 49 27.45 30.77 4.64
CA ALA A 49 27.95 31.38 5.87
C ALA A 49 28.15 30.35 6.99
N GLU A 50 27.17 29.47 7.21
CA GLU A 50 27.26 28.39 8.20
C GLU A 50 28.38 27.40 7.87
N ALA A 51 28.50 26.99 6.60
CA ALA A 51 29.57 26.10 6.14
C ALA A 51 30.95 26.73 6.35
N TYR A 52 31.09 28.04 6.06
CA TYR A 52 32.34 28.75 6.30
C TYR A 52 32.65 28.88 7.79
N GLN A 53 31.66 29.15 8.64
CA GLN A 53 31.85 29.26 10.09
C GLN A 53 32.48 27.97 10.65
N VAL A 54 31.90 26.82 10.32
CA VAL A 54 32.37 25.51 10.82
C VAL A 54 33.69 25.10 10.19
N LEU A 55 33.87 25.29 8.87
CA LEU A 55 35.06 24.81 8.17
C LEU A 55 36.28 25.74 8.27
N SER A 56 36.09 27.02 8.59
CA SER A 56 37.20 27.97 8.76
C SER A 56 37.86 27.86 10.13
N ASN A 57 37.13 27.38 11.15
CA ASN A 57 37.67 27.11 12.47
C ASN A 57 38.25 25.69 12.53
N SER A 58 39.53 25.57 12.89
CA SER A 58 40.24 24.27 12.91
C SER A 58 39.64 23.26 13.88
N ASP A 59 39.10 23.69 15.01
CA ASP A 59 38.58 22.79 16.04
C ASP A 59 37.14 22.37 15.74
N GLU A 60 36.31 23.30 15.26
CA GLU A 60 34.96 22.98 14.77
C GLU A 60 35.03 22.06 13.53
N ARG A 61 35.99 22.30 12.63
CA ARG A 61 36.23 21.45 11.46
C ARG A 61 36.65 20.03 11.85
N LYS A 62 37.52 19.86 12.85
CA LYS A 62 37.91 18.52 13.34
C LYS A 62 36.73 17.74 13.91
N ILE A 63 35.90 18.39 14.73
CA ILE A 63 34.69 17.78 15.32
C ILE A 63 33.73 17.39 14.19
N TYR A 64 33.54 18.31 13.24
CA TYR A 64 32.72 18.08 12.06
C TYR A 64 33.23 16.90 11.22
N ASP A 65 34.53 16.82 10.93
CA ASP A 65 35.15 15.75 10.16
C ASP A 65 35.03 14.39 10.87
N TYR A 66 35.17 14.37 12.19
CA TYR A 66 34.99 13.17 13.00
C TYR A 66 33.57 12.62 12.91
N GLU A 67 32.56 13.47 13.11
CA GLU A 67 31.15 13.08 13.00
C GLU A 67 30.78 12.68 11.55
N LEU A 68 31.33 13.38 10.56
CA LEU A 68 31.15 13.07 9.15
C LEU A 68 31.73 11.69 8.81
N ASN A 69 32.90 11.33 9.32
CA ASN A 69 33.52 10.04 9.08
C ASN A 69 32.82 8.90 9.84
N LYS A 70 32.40 9.12 11.09
CA LYS A 70 31.60 8.16 11.85
C LYS A 70 30.30 7.79 11.13
N SER A 71 29.66 8.77 10.49
CA SER A 71 28.45 8.54 9.67
C SER A 71 28.72 7.67 8.43
N LYS A 72 29.94 7.75 7.84
CA LYS A 72 30.36 6.96 6.68
C LYS A 72 30.78 5.54 7.05
N PHE A 73 31.45 5.34 8.18
CA PHE A 73 31.83 3.99 8.66
C PHE A 73 30.61 3.14 9.05
N SER A 74 29.57 3.75 9.63
CA SER A 74 28.31 3.04 9.95
C SER A 74 27.53 2.59 8.71
N ALA A 75 27.78 3.18 7.54
CA ALA A 75 27.18 2.78 6.27
C ALA A 75 27.97 1.66 5.55
N ASN A 76 29.27 1.50 5.85
CA ASN A 76 30.16 0.58 5.14
C ASN A 76 30.16 -0.87 5.68
N THR A 77 29.61 -1.15 6.86
CA THR A 77 29.54 -2.52 7.43
C THR A 77 28.43 -3.40 6.82
N LYS A 78 27.68 -2.92 5.81
CA LYS A 78 26.57 -3.69 5.20
C LYS A 78 26.66 -3.92 3.70
N ASN A 79 27.71 -3.48 3.01
CA ASN A 79 27.85 -3.67 1.57
C ASN A 79 29.26 -4.15 1.20
N SER A 80 29.48 -5.46 1.31
CA SER A 80 30.61 -6.13 0.66
C SER A 80 30.06 -7.02 -0.46
N GLN A 81 29.72 -6.41 -1.59
CA GLN A 81 29.82 -6.98 -2.94
C GLN A 81 29.31 -5.94 -3.94
N GLN A 82 30.14 -5.67 -4.95
CA GLN A 82 29.97 -4.76 -6.09
C GLN A 82 30.40 -3.30 -5.84
N GLU A 83 31.72 -3.11 -5.78
CA GLU A 83 32.35 -1.94 -6.37
C GLU A 83 32.40 -2.11 -7.90
N GLU A 84 31.90 -1.11 -8.62
CA GLU A 84 32.50 -0.47 -9.81
C GLU A 84 31.41 0.15 -10.70
N ASN A 85 31.09 1.43 -10.46
CA ASN A 85 31.05 2.46 -11.50
C ASN A 85 30.71 3.85 -10.94
N SER A 86 31.76 4.66 -10.83
CA SER A 86 31.82 6.11 -11.10
C SER A 86 30.71 7.07 -10.60
N LYS A 87 31.06 7.84 -9.56
CA LYS A 87 30.90 9.30 -9.42
C LYS A 87 29.75 9.96 -10.19
N LYS A 88 28.63 10.22 -9.50
CA LYS A 88 27.77 11.39 -9.76
C LYS A 88 27.42 12.06 -8.43
N LYS A 89 27.80 13.33 -8.31
CA LYS A 89 27.52 14.22 -7.19
C LYS A 89 26.02 14.48 -7.19
N GLU A 90 25.24 13.67 -6.49
CA GLU A 90 23.77 13.82 -6.44
C GLU A 90 23.41 15.10 -5.67
N THR A 91 22.94 16.10 -6.41
CA THR A 91 22.18 17.22 -5.87
C THR A 91 20.89 16.68 -5.27
N VAL A 92 20.52 17.11 -4.07
CA VAL A 92 19.24 16.73 -3.46
C VAL A 92 18.12 17.31 -4.31
N THR A 93 17.44 16.45 -5.08
CA THR A 93 16.21 16.75 -5.82
C THR A 93 15.01 16.04 -5.18
N PRO A 94 13.77 16.46 -5.46
CA PRO A 94 12.58 15.71 -5.01
C PRO A 94 12.63 14.22 -5.37
N GLN A 95 13.16 13.89 -6.55
CA GLN A 95 13.34 12.50 -7.00
C GLN A 95 14.36 11.75 -6.13
N THR A 96 15.50 12.36 -5.80
CA THR A 96 16.46 11.72 -4.89
C THR A 96 15.87 11.50 -3.51
N LEU A 97 15.03 12.43 -3.01
CA LEU A 97 14.33 12.27 -1.74
C LEU A 97 13.36 11.09 -1.80
N LEU A 98 12.55 10.99 -2.88
CA LEU A 98 11.65 9.87 -3.12
C LEU A 98 12.39 8.53 -3.15
N LEU A 99 13.55 8.45 -3.80
CA LEU A 99 14.37 7.23 -3.83
C LEU A 99 14.79 6.79 -2.42
N VAL A 100 15.08 7.74 -1.52
CA VAL A 100 15.39 7.41 -0.11
C VAL A 100 14.18 6.81 0.60
N PHE A 101 12.96 7.35 0.40
CA PHE A 101 11.74 6.76 0.96
C PHE A 101 11.47 5.35 0.42
N GLN A 102 11.67 5.13 -0.88
CA GLN A 102 11.54 3.82 -1.50
C GLN A 102 12.58 2.82 -0.96
N ASP A 103 13.81 3.25 -0.69
CA ASP A 103 14.84 2.42 -0.07
C ASP A 103 14.47 2.03 1.37
N ILE A 104 13.91 2.96 2.15
CA ILE A 104 13.36 2.66 3.48
C ILE A 104 12.27 1.61 3.39
N ARG A 105 11.33 1.73 2.44
CA ARG A 105 10.29 0.73 2.20
C ARG A 105 10.89 -0.64 1.87
N LYS A 106 11.83 -0.70 0.92
CA LYS A 106 12.50 -1.97 0.54
C LYS A 106 13.18 -2.63 1.73
N LYS A 107 13.89 -1.87 2.55
CA LYS A 107 14.52 -2.36 3.79
C LYS A 107 13.48 -2.85 4.79
N ALA A 108 12.37 -2.13 4.96
CA ALA A 108 11.27 -2.54 5.83
C ALA A 108 10.61 -3.86 5.37
N ILE A 109 10.43 -4.05 4.05
CA ILE A 109 9.94 -5.31 3.47
C ILE A 109 10.89 -6.47 3.80
N GLY A 110 12.20 -6.27 3.59
CA GLY A 110 13.20 -7.31 3.80
C GLY A 110 13.34 -7.77 5.27
N ILE A 111 13.05 -6.90 6.24
CA ILE A 111 13.08 -7.24 7.67
C ILE A 111 11.80 -7.94 8.12
N GLY A 112 10.64 -7.62 7.53
CA GLY A 112 9.35 -8.17 7.92
C GLY A 112 8.74 -7.53 9.18
N LYS A 113 7.43 -7.71 9.36
CA LYS A 113 6.63 -6.96 10.35
C LYS A 113 7.02 -7.21 11.80
N ASN A 114 7.44 -8.43 12.13
CA ASN A 114 7.67 -8.86 13.52
C ASN A 114 9.07 -8.50 14.04
N SER A 115 9.99 -8.14 13.15
CA SER A 115 11.40 -7.89 13.49
C SER A 115 11.83 -6.44 13.28
N ILE A 116 10.92 -5.59 12.80
CA ILE A 116 11.23 -4.20 12.49
C ILE A 116 11.33 -3.34 13.75
N ASN A 117 12.46 -2.65 13.90
CA ASN A 117 12.64 -1.68 14.99
C ASN A 117 11.83 -0.42 14.68
N GLN A 118 10.68 -0.28 15.35
CA GLN A 118 9.75 0.83 15.12
C GLN A 118 10.38 2.20 15.40
N SER A 119 11.22 2.32 16.44
CA SER A 119 11.89 3.56 16.79
C SER A 119 12.90 3.99 15.72
N ALA A 120 13.68 3.04 15.20
CA ALA A 120 14.64 3.30 14.11
C ALA A 120 13.93 3.69 12.82
N LEU A 121 12.85 2.99 12.45
CA LEU A 121 12.03 3.34 11.29
C LEU A 121 11.39 4.73 11.45
N PHE A 122 10.78 5.00 12.61
CA PHE A 122 10.18 6.29 12.91
C PHE A 122 11.19 7.43 12.81
N ASN A 123 12.37 7.29 13.41
CA ASN A 123 13.41 8.31 13.34
C ASN A 123 13.92 8.53 11.92
N SER A 124 14.01 7.46 11.11
CA SER A 124 14.41 7.56 9.69
C SER A 124 13.38 8.36 8.89
N LEU A 125 12.09 8.05 9.02
CA LEU A 125 11.02 8.77 8.34
C LEU A 125 10.93 10.23 8.83
N LYS A 126 10.99 10.44 10.14
CA LYS A 126 10.96 11.78 10.76
C LYS A 126 12.13 12.65 10.32
N GLY A 127 13.34 12.08 10.21
CA GLY A 127 14.53 12.80 9.77
C GLY A 127 14.45 13.27 8.32
N LEU A 128 13.69 12.57 7.47
CA LEU A 128 13.45 12.98 6.10
C LEU A 128 12.28 13.95 5.95
N LEU A 129 11.27 13.84 6.83
CA LEU A 129 10.09 14.71 6.88
C LEU A 129 10.27 15.89 7.84
N ILE A 130 11.46 16.47 7.88
CA ILE A 130 11.70 17.74 8.58
C ILE A 130 11.11 18.90 7.78
N ASP A 131 10.76 19.99 8.47
CA ASP A 131 10.10 21.14 7.85
C ASP A 131 10.88 21.70 6.65
N ASN A 132 12.22 21.76 6.73
CA ASN A 132 13.06 22.21 5.61
C ASN A 132 12.90 21.36 4.34
N ASN A 133 12.80 20.04 4.48
CA ASN A 133 12.64 19.15 3.34
C ASN A 133 11.23 19.25 2.76
N ILE A 134 10.22 19.42 3.62
CA ILE A 134 8.84 19.62 3.20
C ILE A 134 8.73 20.95 2.44
N GLU A 135 9.30 22.03 2.97
CA GLU A 135 9.32 23.33 2.28
C GLU A 135 10.03 23.23 0.93
N PHE A 136 11.19 22.56 0.87
CA PHE A 136 11.88 22.28 -0.39
C PHE A 136 11.00 21.55 -1.41
N LEU A 137 10.29 20.51 -0.98
CA LEU A 137 9.36 19.74 -1.83
C LEU A 137 8.15 20.56 -2.29
N LEU A 138 7.64 21.45 -1.43
CA LEU A 138 6.54 22.34 -1.76
C LEU A 138 6.96 23.47 -2.71
N ILE A 139 8.17 24.01 -2.57
CA ILE A 139 8.75 25.01 -3.49
C ILE A 139 8.91 24.40 -4.89
N TYR A 140 9.39 23.16 -4.97
CA TYR A 140 9.51 22.45 -6.24
C TYR A 140 8.14 22.16 -6.88
N ASN A 141 7.09 22.09 -6.06
CA ASN A 141 5.70 21.92 -6.46
C ASN A 141 5.45 20.73 -7.41
N ASP A 142 6.23 19.66 -7.25
CA ASP A 142 5.99 18.40 -7.94
C ASP A 142 4.97 17.58 -7.13
N ILE A 143 3.69 17.83 -7.43
CA ILE A 143 2.55 17.25 -6.72
C ILE A 143 2.61 15.71 -6.74
N GLU A 144 3.03 15.12 -7.85
CA GLU A 144 3.11 13.67 -7.99
C GLU A 144 4.24 13.08 -7.14
N ILE A 145 5.43 13.70 -7.12
CA ILE A 145 6.50 13.24 -6.22
C ILE A 145 6.09 13.37 -4.76
N ASN A 146 5.43 14.48 -4.39
CA ASN A 146 4.94 14.68 -3.03
C ASN A 146 3.93 13.59 -2.65
N ARG A 147 3.02 13.24 -3.57
CA ARG A 147 2.07 12.13 -3.39
C ARG A 147 2.78 10.79 -3.26
N LEU A 148 3.76 10.49 -4.09
CA LEU A 148 4.53 9.24 -4.00
C LEU A 148 5.31 9.14 -2.68
N ILE A 149 5.95 10.22 -2.23
CA ILE A 149 6.62 10.28 -0.92
C ILE A 149 5.61 10.00 0.20
N ILE A 150 4.41 10.58 0.13
CA ILE A 150 3.34 10.34 1.10
C ILE A 150 2.91 8.87 1.07
N GLU A 151 2.73 8.26 -0.10
CA GLU A 151 2.32 6.86 -0.23
C GLU A 151 3.37 5.88 0.29
N GLU A 152 4.64 6.08 -0.06
CA GLU A 152 5.78 5.30 0.45
C GLU A 152 5.88 5.41 1.98
N THR A 153 5.69 6.62 2.52
CA THR A 153 5.72 6.85 3.96
C THR A 153 4.52 6.21 4.66
N LEU A 154 3.30 6.38 4.15
CA LEU A 154 2.09 5.76 4.71
C LEU A 154 2.18 4.24 4.72
N TRP A 155 2.80 3.65 3.70
CA TRP A 155 3.07 2.22 3.66
C TRP A 155 4.00 1.81 4.82
N CYS A 156 5.09 2.54 5.04
CA CYS A 156 6.01 2.29 6.15
C CYS A 156 5.34 2.51 7.52
N CYS A 157 4.39 3.44 7.62
CA CYS A 157 3.61 3.66 8.83
C CYS A 157 2.77 2.43 9.24
N LYS A 158 2.53 1.45 8.36
CA LYS A 158 1.85 0.19 8.72
C LYS A 158 2.60 -0.58 9.82
N PHE A 159 3.92 -0.41 9.88
CA PHE A 159 4.82 -1.04 10.86
C PHE A 159 4.97 -0.25 12.16
N LEU A 160 4.49 1.00 12.19
CA LEU A 160 4.59 1.87 13.37
C LEU A 160 3.35 1.74 14.25
N ALA A 161 3.52 1.82 15.57
CA ALA A 161 2.41 2.04 16.49
C ALA A 161 1.74 3.41 16.24
N TYR A 162 0.47 3.54 16.67
CA TYR A 162 -0.32 4.75 16.44
C TYR A 162 0.38 6.07 16.83
N PRO A 163 0.99 6.21 18.02
CA PRO A 163 1.61 7.48 18.42
C PRO A 163 2.78 7.93 17.52
N TYR A 164 3.50 6.98 16.93
CA TYR A 164 4.57 7.26 15.97
C TYR A 164 4.01 7.61 14.60
N ALA A 165 3.04 6.83 14.13
CA ALA A 165 2.38 7.07 12.85
C ALA A 165 1.65 8.42 12.81
N GLU A 166 1.02 8.83 13.91
CA GLU A 166 0.38 10.14 14.07
C GLU A 166 1.36 11.30 13.82
N LYS A 167 2.52 11.28 14.48
CA LYS A 167 3.57 12.30 14.32
C LYS A 167 4.09 12.39 12.88
N VAL A 168 4.24 11.25 12.21
CA VAL A 168 4.65 11.20 10.80
C VAL A 168 3.56 11.77 9.90
N CYS A 169 2.30 11.36 10.11
CA CYS A 169 1.18 11.79 9.29
C CYS A 169 0.89 13.30 9.40
N VAL A 170 1.15 13.93 10.55
CA VAL A 170 1.10 15.39 10.68
C VAL A 170 2.02 16.07 9.66
N GLN A 171 3.24 15.55 9.48
CA GLN A 171 4.18 16.08 8.49
C GLN A 171 3.74 15.78 7.05
N LEU A 172 3.17 14.60 6.82
CA LEU A 172 2.60 14.26 5.51
C LEU A 172 1.43 15.19 5.13
N THR A 173 0.60 15.61 6.08
CA THR A 173 -0.47 16.57 5.83
C THR A 173 0.09 17.93 5.41
N LYS A 174 1.21 18.38 6.01
CA LYS A 174 1.91 19.59 5.54
C LYS A 174 2.41 19.43 4.11
N LEU A 175 3.03 18.28 3.80
CA LEU A 175 3.54 17.98 2.45
C LEU A 175 2.42 17.85 1.40
N ALA A 176 1.24 17.36 1.79
CA ALA A 176 0.08 17.31 0.92
C ALA A 176 -0.41 18.71 0.51
N ASN A 177 -0.12 19.73 1.32
CA ASN A 177 -0.47 21.13 1.11
C ASN A 177 -1.93 21.30 0.64
N SER A 178 -2.19 21.69 -0.61
CA SER A 178 -3.56 21.91 -1.12
C SER A 178 -4.22 20.66 -1.75
N ASP A 179 -3.56 19.50 -1.77
CA ASP A 179 -4.13 18.26 -2.30
C ASP A 179 -5.12 17.63 -1.31
N VAL A 180 -6.39 18.01 -1.48
CA VAL A 180 -7.52 17.55 -0.66
C VAL A 180 -7.68 16.02 -0.67
N ASN A 181 -7.41 15.35 -1.79
CA ASN A 181 -7.57 13.91 -1.90
C ASN A 181 -6.49 13.19 -1.08
N THR A 182 -5.25 13.67 -1.17
CA THR A 182 -4.14 13.13 -0.38
C THR A 182 -4.31 13.43 1.11
N GLN A 183 -4.75 14.63 1.48
CA GLN A 183 -5.12 14.95 2.86
C GLN A 183 -6.20 14.02 3.42
N ARG A 184 -7.26 13.74 2.63
CA ARG A 184 -8.34 12.82 3.01
C ARG A 184 -7.80 11.39 3.19
N LYS A 185 -6.88 10.96 2.34
CA LYS A 185 -6.21 9.64 2.43
C LYS A 185 -5.40 9.51 3.72
N ILE A 186 -4.61 10.53 4.08
CA ILE A 186 -3.84 10.57 5.32
C ILE A 186 -4.77 10.52 6.54
N SER A 187 -5.82 11.35 6.55
CA SER A 187 -6.81 11.39 7.63
C SER A 187 -7.54 10.05 7.80
N SER A 188 -8.02 9.47 6.70
CA SER A 188 -8.67 8.15 6.70
C SER A 188 -7.75 7.05 7.25
N TYR A 189 -6.48 7.06 6.86
CA TYR A 189 -5.49 6.12 7.38
C TYR A 189 -5.31 6.25 8.90
N LEU A 190 -5.14 7.48 9.41
CA LEU A 190 -4.99 7.71 10.85
C LEU A 190 -6.22 7.29 11.64
N THR A 191 -7.43 7.63 11.18
CA THR A 191 -8.68 7.23 11.84
C THR A 191 -8.81 5.72 11.93
N LYS A 192 -8.58 5.00 10.83
CA LYS A 192 -8.59 3.52 10.81
C LYS A 192 -7.57 2.94 11.79
N LYS A 193 -6.35 3.49 11.82
CA LYS A 193 -5.28 3.02 12.70
C LYS A 193 -5.56 3.32 14.18
N LYS A 194 -6.15 4.48 14.50
CA LYS A 194 -6.59 4.86 15.84
C LYS A 194 -7.65 3.87 16.35
N TYR A 195 -8.68 3.63 15.54
CA TYR A 195 -9.75 2.70 15.87
C TYR A 195 -9.19 1.30 16.12
N PHE A 196 -8.36 0.77 15.21
CA PHE A 196 -7.73 -0.54 15.37
C PHE A 196 -6.89 -0.63 16.66
N THR A 197 -6.12 0.41 16.97
CA THR A 197 -5.30 0.46 18.19
C THR A 197 -6.15 0.48 19.45
N ASN A 198 -7.25 1.24 19.44
CA ASN A 198 -8.18 1.31 20.56
C ASN A 198 -8.94 -0.02 20.74
N ALA A 199 -9.41 -0.63 19.65
CA ALA A 199 -10.07 -1.93 19.66
C ALA A 199 -9.15 -3.04 20.21
N MET A 200 -7.88 -3.05 19.81
CA MET A 200 -6.88 -3.97 20.37
C MET A 200 -6.62 -3.73 21.86
N LYS A 201 -6.58 -2.46 22.31
CA LYS A 201 -6.51 -2.14 23.74
C LYS A 201 -7.75 -2.62 24.51
N THR A 202 -8.95 -2.46 23.94
CA THR A 202 -10.20 -2.91 24.58
C THR A 202 -10.27 -4.43 24.62
N LEU A 203 -9.82 -5.11 23.57
CA LEU A 203 -9.75 -6.57 23.53
C LEU A 203 -8.76 -7.11 24.57
N ASN A 204 -7.56 -6.52 24.68
CA ASN A 204 -6.59 -6.89 25.71
C ASN A 204 -7.14 -6.63 27.11
N PHE A 205 -7.85 -5.53 27.33
CA PHE A 205 -8.55 -5.26 28.59
C PHE A 205 -9.62 -6.32 28.88
N ILE A 206 -10.44 -6.72 27.90
CA ILE A 206 -11.42 -7.79 28.11
C ILE A 206 -10.73 -9.12 28.44
N VAL A 207 -9.61 -9.44 27.77
CA VAL A 207 -8.83 -10.66 27.98
C VAL A 207 -8.17 -10.70 29.37
N GLU A 208 -7.53 -9.62 29.81
CA GLU A 208 -6.91 -9.51 31.13
C GLU A 208 -7.93 -9.63 32.27
N TYR A 209 -9.15 -9.15 32.06
CA TYR A 209 -10.21 -9.19 33.06
C TYR A 209 -11.16 -10.40 32.91
N ARG A 210 -10.88 -11.36 32.00
CA ARG A 210 -11.67 -12.61 31.88
C ARG A 210 -11.72 -13.38 33.20
N ALA A 211 -10.61 -13.43 33.94
CA ALA A 211 -10.56 -14.10 35.24
C ALA A 211 -11.46 -13.40 36.27
N ILE A 212 -11.48 -12.07 36.29
CA ILE A 212 -12.30 -11.27 37.21
C ILE A 212 -13.79 -11.39 36.86
N LEU A 213 -14.14 -11.31 35.57
CA LEU A 213 -15.53 -11.51 35.11
C LEU A 213 -16.03 -12.94 35.37
N PHE A 214 -15.16 -13.94 35.26
CA PHE A 214 -15.49 -15.33 35.60
C PHE A 214 -15.72 -15.50 37.11
N VAL A 215 -14.89 -14.89 37.95
CA VAL A 215 -15.05 -14.90 39.42
C VAL A 215 -16.31 -14.17 39.85
N ILE A 216 -16.61 -13.00 39.28
CA ILE A 216 -17.87 -12.28 39.54
C ILE A 216 -19.07 -13.11 39.10
N GLY A 217 -18.98 -13.81 37.95
CA GLY A 217 -20.01 -14.72 37.47
C GLY A 217 -20.24 -15.90 38.42
N LEU A 218 -19.17 -16.51 38.95
CA LEU A 218 -19.24 -17.60 39.94
C LEU A 218 -19.85 -17.14 41.27
N ILE A 219 -19.47 -15.96 41.77
CA ILE A 219 -20.06 -15.38 42.98
C ILE A 219 -21.56 -15.10 42.78
N SER A 220 -21.93 -14.54 41.62
CA SER A 220 -23.34 -14.27 41.27
C SER A 220 -24.16 -15.55 41.15
N PHE A 221 -23.57 -16.62 40.59
CA PHE A 221 -24.19 -17.94 40.48
C PHE A 221 -24.36 -18.60 41.85
N PHE A 222 -23.37 -18.50 42.75
CA PHE A 222 -23.48 -19.00 44.12
C PHE A 222 -24.59 -18.30 44.92
N VAL A 223 -24.71 -16.98 44.80
CA VAL A 223 -25.79 -16.21 45.46
C VAL A 223 -27.17 -16.61 44.91
N PHE A 224 -27.27 -16.96 43.62
CA PHE A 224 -28.50 -17.45 43.01
C PHE A 224 -28.87 -18.87 43.50
N VAL A 225 -27.90 -19.78 43.58
CA VAL A 225 -28.11 -21.16 44.07
C VAL A 225 -28.47 -21.17 45.56
N SER A 226 -27.81 -20.35 46.40
CA SER A 226 -28.14 -20.25 47.82
C SER A 226 -29.51 -19.62 48.11
N LYS A 227 -30.12 -18.93 47.15
CA LYS A 227 -31.50 -18.43 47.28
C LYS A 227 -32.57 -19.46 46.92
N ASN A 228 -32.19 -20.60 46.33
CA ASN A 228 -33.14 -21.54 45.73
C ASN A 228 -33.36 -22.85 46.53
N GLU A 229 -32.70 -23.02 47.69
CA GLU A 229 -32.87 -24.22 48.53
C GLU A 229 -34.02 -24.13 49.56
N ASN A 230 -34.67 -22.98 49.70
CA ASN A 230 -35.84 -22.86 50.58
C ASN A 230 -37.11 -22.79 49.73
N ASN A 231 -37.59 -23.96 49.29
CA ASN A 231 -39.01 -24.32 49.19
C ASN A 231 -39.14 -25.52 48.25
N VAL A 232 -39.61 -26.65 48.77
CA VAL A 232 -40.81 -27.37 48.26
C VAL A 232 -41.06 -28.56 49.17
N SER A 233 -42.21 -28.51 49.84
CA SER A 233 -42.81 -29.55 50.67
C SER A 233 -43.40 -30.68 49.81
N VAL A 234 -43.25 -31.89 50.33
CA VAL A 234 -43.78 -33.18 49.86
C VAL A 234 -45.31 -33.16 49.70
N ASN A 235 -45.82 -33.72 48.59
CA ASN A 235 -47.07 -34.49 48.56
C ASN A 235 -47.13 -35.42 47.33
N LYS A 236 -47.59 -36.65 47.56
CA LYS A 236 -47.91 -37.75 46.61
C LYS A 236 -49.38 -38.14 46.85
N PRO A 237 -50.04 -38.99 46.03
CA PRO A 237 -50.25 -39.05 44.57
C PRO A 237 -51.77 -39.06 44.21
N LYS A 238 -52.15 -39.13 42.92
CA LYS A 238 -53.32 -39.90 42.44
C LYS A 238 -53.10 -40.43 41.01
N ASP A 239 -53.42 -41.71 40.82
CA ASP A 239 -53.52 -42.42 39.54
C ASP A 239 -54.87 -42.15 38.84
N GLY A 240 -54.88 -42.31 37.51
CA GLY A 240 -56.08 -42.57 36.70
C GLY A 240 -56.56 -41.42 35.81
N ASP A 241 -56.31 -41.50 34.49
CA ASP A 241 -57.36 -41.91 33.54
C ASP A 241 -56.84 -41.92 32.08
N LEU A 242 -57.21 -43.01 31.39
CA LEU A 242 -57.06 -43.22 29.95
C LEU A 242 -58.03 -42.32 29.17
N ASN A 243 -57.59 -41.74 28.05
CA ASN A 243 -58.36 -41.66 26.79
C ASN A 243 -57.58 -41.00 25.65
N ASN A 244 -57.39 -41.77 24.56
CA ASN A 244 -57.40 -41.48 23.12
C ASN A 244 -56.87 -40.10 22.63
N THR A 245 -56.01 -40.01 21.61
CA THR A 245 -56.39 -40.31 20.21
C THR A 245 -55.12 -40.32 19.34
N PHE A 246 -54.92 -41.39 18.57
CA PHE A 246 -53.94 -41.44 17.48
C PHE A 246 -54.42 -40.56 16.32
N VAL A 247 -53.53 -39.70 15.81
CA VAL A 247 -53.69 -39.06 14.50
C VAL A 247 -52.53 -39.54 13.63
N ASP A 248 -52.86 -40.35 12.63
CA ASP A 248 -51.94 -40.78 11.58
C ASP A 248 -51.53 -39.57 10.73
N GLY A 249 -50.30 -39.12 10.92
CA GLY A 249 -49.65 -38.12 10.06
C GLY A 249 -48.92 -38.79 8.91
N ASN A 250 -49.50 -38.66 7.71
CA ASN A 250 -48.93 -38.68 6.35
C ASN A 250 -47.43 -39.06 6.20
N PRO A 251 -47.05 -39.95 5.25
CA PRO A 251 -45.66 -40.30 5.02
C PRO A 251 -44.87 -39.06 4.60
N THR A 252 -43.91 -38.69 5.44
CA THR A 252 -42.95 -37.63 5.17
C THR A 252 -42.23 -37.98 3.88
N GLN A 253 -42.33 -37.13 2.86
CA GLN A 253 -41.45 -37.20 1.69
C GLN A 253 -40.00 -37.29 2.20
N PRO A 254 -39.16 -38.20 1.66
CA PRO A 254 -37.77 -38.25 2.07
C PRO A 254 -37.13 -36.90 1.79
N ALA A 255 -36.64 -36.25 2.85
CA ALA A 255 -35.89 -35.01 2.74
C ALA A 255 -34.74 -35.24 1.75
N ALA A 256 -34.69 -34.44 0.69
CA ALA A 256 -33.62 -34.51 -0.29
C ALA A 256 -32.26 -34.42 0.44
N PRO A 257 -31.26 -35.27 0.11
CA PRO A 257 -29.99 -35.25 0.79
C PRO A 257 -29.35 -33.86 0.70
N VAL A 258 -28.96 -33.30 1.84
CA VAL A 258 -28.32 -31.99 1.92
C VAL A 258 -26.90 -32.12 1.36
N LEU A 259 -26.72 -31.73 0.10
CA LEU A 259 -25.43 -31.75 -0.57
C LEU A 259 -24.40 -30.88 0.17
N SER A 260 -23.20 -31.42 0.33
CA SER A 260 -22.03 -30.70 0.85
C SER A 260 -21.62 -29.53 -0.07
N PRO A 261 -20.83 -28.56 0.42
CA PRO A 261 -20.34 -27.46 -0.41
C PRO A 261 -19.55 -27.91 -1.65
N GLU A 262 -18.81 -29.02 -1.55
CA GLU A 262 -18.04 -29.57 -2.66
C GLU A 262 -18.94 -30.25 -3.71
N GLU A 263 -19.96 -30.99 -3.27
CA GLU A 263 -20.95 -31.60 -4.16
C GLU A 263 -21.77 -30.52 -4.89
N LYS A 264 -22.15 -29.43 -4.21
CA LYS A 264 -22.82 -28.28 -4.83
C LYS A 264 -21.93 -27.63 -5.90
N LEU A 265 -20.64 -27.48 -5.62
CA LEU A 265 -19.68 -26.93 -6.58
C LEU A 265 -19.51 -27.85 -7.80
N GLN A 266 -19.45 -29.16 -7.58
CA GLN A 266 -19.33 -30.14 -8.65
C GLN A 266 -20.59 -30.16 -9.52
N GLN A 267 -21.78 -30.16 -8.92
CA GLN A 267 -23.05 -30.08 -9.64
C GLN A 267 -23.15 -28.80 -10.50
N GLU A 268 -22.68 -27.67 -9.98
CA GLU A 268 -22.61 -26.41 -10.74
C GLU A 268 -21.65 -26.52 -11.94
N LYS A 269 -20.46 -27.12 -11.73
CA LYS A 269 -19.51 -27.36 -12.83
C LYS A 269 -20.12 -28.24 -13.91
N ASP A 270 -20.80 -29.31 -13.53
CA ASP A 270 -21.43 -30.25 -14.47
C ASP A 270 -22.57 -29.56 -15.26
N ARG A 271 -23.38 -28.73 -14.60
CA ARG A 271 -24.41 -27.91 -15.25
C ARG A 271 -23.79 -26.98 -16.30
N LEU A 272 -22.72 -26.27 -15.96
CA LEU A 272 -22.04 -25.34 -16.86
C LEU A 272 -21.39 -26.07 -18.04
N ILE A 273 -20.81 -27.24 -17.82
CA ILE A 273 -20.28 -28.07 -18.91
C ILE A 273 -21.39 -28.46 -19.89
N ALA A 274 -22.57 -28.85 -19.39
CA ALA A 274 -23.73 -29.15 -20.23
C ALA A 274 -24.22 -27.91 -21.01
N GLU A 275 -24.11 -26.72 -20.44
CA GLU A 275 -24.38 -25.43 -21.10
C GLU A 275 -23.27 -24.99 -22.08
N GLY A 276 -22.21 -25.79 -22.26
CA GLY A 276 -21.12 -25.54 -23.21
C GLY A 276 -19.94 -24.74 -22.65
N TRP A 277 -19.87 -24.53 -21.34
CA TRP A 277 -18.69 -23.94 -20.70
C TRP A 277 -17.56 -24.96 -20.56
N ARG A 278 -16.32 -24.49 -20.57
CA ARG A 278 -15.14 -25.32 -20.37
C ARG A 278 -14.23 -24.70 -19.31
N GLY A 279 -13.91 -25.50 -18.29
CA GLY A 279 -12.85 -25.19 -17.34
C GLY A 279 -11.49 -25.35 -18.00
N THR A 280 -10.62 -24.36 -17.83
CA THR A 280 -9.26 -24.40 -18.39
C THR A 280 -8.27 -23.87 -17.36
N GLU A 281 -7.18 -24.59 -17.15
CA GLU A 281 -6.04 -24.06 -16.41
C GLU A 281 -5.31 -23.04 -17.30
N ILE A 282 -5.45 -21.77 -16.96
CA ILE A 282 -4.82 -20.67 -17.69
C ILE A 282 -3.55 -20.25 -16.95
N ARG A 283 -2.45 -20.17 -17.69
CA ARG A 283 -1.18 -19.63 -17.19
C ARG A 283 -1.21 -18.10 -17.23
N ASN A 284 -0.42 -17.48 -16.36
CA ASN A 284 -0.12 -16.05 -16.40
C ASN A 284 0.10 -15.52 -17.84
N GLY A 285 -0.75 -14.61 -18.31
CA GLY A 285 -0.62 -14.10 -19.67
C GLY A 285 -1.87 -13.51 -20.28
N GLN A 286 -1.72 -13.07 -21.52
CA GLN A 286 -2.79 -12.54 -22.34
C GLN A 286 -3.80 -13.66 -22.69
N LEU A 287 -5.08 -13.41 -22.46
CA LEU A 287 -6.16 -14.29 -22.90
C LEU A 287 -6.35 -14.23 -24.42
N PRO A 288 -6.91 -15.29 -25.06
CA PRO A 288 -7.15 -15.34 -26.50
C PRO A 288 -8.01 -14.18 -27.02
N ALA A 289 -7.76 -13.74 -28.26
CA ALA A 289 -8.45 -12.59 -28.87
C ALA A 289 -9.99 -12.74 -28.97
N CYS A 290 -10.52 -13.97 -28.89
CA CYS A 290 -11.96 -14.20 -28.90
C CYS A 290 -12.69 -13.50 -27.74
N TYR A 291 -12.01 -13.12 -26.64
CA TYR A 291 -12.61 -12.40 -25.50
C TYR A 291 -12.93 -10.91 -25.75
N ASN A 292 -13.32 -10.56 -26.98
CA ASN A 292 -13.75 -9.22 -27.40
C ASN A 292 -12.80 -8.08 -27.01
N PHE A 293 -11.50 -8.25 -27.25
CA PHE A 293 -10.55 -7.16 -27.04
C PHE A 293 -9.61 -7.05 -28.24
N SER A 294 -9.13 -5.84 -28.50
CA SER A 294 -8.20 -5.55 -29.60
C SER A 294 -6.83 -5.21 -29.02
N PRO A 295 -5.86 -6.16 -29.00
CA PRO A 295 -4.55 -5.90 -28.42
C PRO A 295 -3.81 -4.80 -29.18
N LYS A 296 -3.63 -3.65 -28.54
CA LYS A 296 -2.81 -2.54 -29.05
C LYS A 296 -1.48 -2.40 -28.31
N LYS A 297 -0.34 -2.54 -28.98
CA LYS A 297 0.99 -2.29 -28.39
C LYS A 297 1.58 -1.01 -28.96
N SER A 298 2.25 -0.21 -28.12
CA SER A 298 3.05 0.94 -28.57
C SER A 298 4.54 0.59 -28.63
N LYS A 299 5.33 1.50 -29.21
CA LYS A 299 6.80 1.42 -29.16
C LYS A 299 7.38 1.95 -27.84
N VAL A 300 6.52 2.49 -26.97
CA VAL A 300 6.89 3.12 -25.71
C VAL A 300 7.16 2.04 -24.67
N ASN A 301 8.28 2.15 -23.93
CA ASN A 301 8.65 1.19 -22.89
C ASN A 301 8.00 1.57 -21.55
N ASN A 302 6.70 1.34 -21.43
CA ASN A 302 5.94 1.45 -20.18
C ASN A 302 5.37 0.10 -19.74
N TYR A 303 4.86 0.04 -18.52
CA TYR A 303 4.17 -1.14 -18.00
C TYR A 303 3.10 -0.82 -16.96
N LEU A 304 2.15 -1.76 -16.82
CA LEU A 304 1.34 -1.96 -15.63
C LEU A 304 1.80 -3.27 -14.98
N GLU A 305 2.38 -3.20 -13.78
CA GLU A 305 2.80 -4.37 -13.00
C GLU A 305 1.74 -4.70 -11.97
N VAL A 306 1.22 -5.92 -12.04
CA VAL A 306 0.17 -6.41 -11.13
C VAL A 306 0.73 -7.51 -10.26
N HIS A 307 0.63 -7.33 -8.94
CA HIS A 307 0.98 -8.31 -7.93
C HIS A 307 -0.32 -8.92 -7.37
N VAL A 308 -0.49 -10.23 -7.52
CA VAL A 308 -1.65 -10.96 -7.03
C VAL A 308 -1.25 -11.76 -5.79
N GLY A 309 -1.99 -11.55 -4.70
CA GLY A 309 -1.83 -12.27 -3.45
C GLY A 309 -2.16 -13.75 -3.51
N GLY A 310 -1.94 -14.43 -2.38
CA GLY A 310 -2.33 -15.82 -2.19
C GLY A 310 -3.85 -16.00 -2.10
N GLY A 311 -4.36 -17.12 -2.60
CA GLY A 311 -5.74 -17.58 -2.42
C GLY A 311 -6.71 -17.31 -3.59
N THR A 312 -6.38 -16.44 -4.54
CA THR A 312 -7.28 -16.11 -5.67
C THR A 312 -6.52 -15.94 -6.99
N ASP A 313 -7.14 -16.34 -8.10
CA ASP A 313 -6.68 -16.00 -9.44
C ASP A 313 -7.43 -14.76 -9.92
N VAL A 314 -6.86 -14.05 -10.90
CA VAL A 314 -7.38 -12.75 -11.35
C VAL A 314 -7.43 -12.69 -12.86
N ALA A 315 -8.53 -12.18 -13.41
CA ALA A 315 -8.66 -11.82 -14.81
C ALA A 315 -8.87 -10.30 -14.93
N ILE A 316 -7.96 -9.60 -15.62
CA ILE A 316 -7.89 -8.13 -15.69
C ILE A 316 -8.12 -7.65 -17.10
N LYS A 317 -9.10 -6.77 -17.30
CA LYS A 317 -9.31 -6.00 -18.52
C LYS A 317 -8.77 -4.59 -18.35
N VAL A 318 -7.92 -4.16 -19.28
CA VAL A 318 -7.45 -2.76 -19.39
C VAL A 318 -8.34 -2.03 -20.39
N MET A 319 -9.13 -1.09 -19.87
CA MET A 319 -10.20 -0.41 -20.60
C MET A 319 -9.75 1.00 -20.96
N ASN A 320 -9.82 1.36 -22.24
CA ASN A 320 -9.58 2.74 -22.65
C ASN A 320 -10.72 3.64 -22.16
N ALA A 321 -10.38 4.68 -21.39
CA ALA A 321 -11.35 5.53 -20.69
C ALA A 321 -12.25 6.33 -21.65
N GLN A 322 -11.76 6.70 -22.84
CA GLN A 322 -12.51 7.49 -23.81
C GLN A 322 -13.47 6.63 -24.64
N THR A 323 -13.00 5.46 -25.10
CA THR A 323 -13.74 4.61 -26.04
C THR A 323 -14.51 3.48 -25.37
N GLY A 324 -14.23 3.18 -24.09
CA GLY A 324 -14.75 2.03 -23.39
C GLY A 324 -14.25 0.68 -23.92
N ARG A 325 -13.30 0.67 -24.88
CA ARG A 325 -12.81 -0.58 -25.50
C ARG A 325 -11.71 -1.23 -24.67
N CYS A 326 -11.78 -2.55 -24.54
CA CYS A 326 -10.74 -3.36 -23.93
C CYS A 326 -9.51 -3.47 -24.87
N ILE A 327 -8.33 -3.12 -24.35
CA ILE A 327 -7.06 -3.20 -25.10
C ILE A 327 -6.14 -4.34 -24.63
N ARG A 328 -6.39 -4.88 -23.42
CA ARG A 328 -5.66 -6.01 -22.85
C ARG A 328 -6.61 -6.78 -21.96
N TYR A 329 -6.51 -8.10 -22.01
CA TYR A 329 -7.23 -8.99 -21.13
C TYR A 329 -6.25 -10.06 -20.69
N VAL A 330 -5.90 -10.04 -19.41
CA VAL A 330 -4.78 -10.81 -18.87
C VAL A 330 -5.28 -11.66 -17.71
N PHE A 331 -4.88 -12.92 -17.68
CA PHE A 331 -5.08 -13.82 -16.56
C PHE A 331 -3.80 -13.90 -15.72
N ILE A 332 -3.94 -13.87 -14.40
CA ILE A 332 -2.84 -13.94 -13.45
C ILE A 332 -3.22 -14.90 -12.33
N ASN A 333 -2.45 -15.98 -12.18
CA ASN A 333 -2.57 -16.96 -11.13
C ASN A 333 -2.22 -16.36 -9.77
N SER A 334 -2.82 -16.93 -8.72
CA SER A 334 -2.54 -16.60 -7.33
C SER A 334 -1.05 -16.62 -7.00
N GLY A 335 -0.60 -15.66 -6.19
CA GLY A 335 0.80 -15.53 -5.76
C GLY A 335 1.77 -15.09 -6.85
N SER A 336 1.28 -14.72 -8.04
CA SER A 336 2.11 -14.32 -9.17
C SER A 336 2.19 -12.80 -9.34
N THR A 337 3.22 -12.36 -10.04
CA THR A 337 3.34 -10.97 -10.53
C THR A 337 3.42 -10.99 -12.05
N TYR A 338 2.68 -10.09 -12.71
CA TYR A 338 2.66 -9.99 -14.16
C TYR A 338 2.79 -8.54 -14.63
N LYS A 339 3.63 -8.31 -15.67
CA LYS A 339 3.83 -7.00 -16.30
C LYS A 339 3.13 -6.92 -17.65
N ILE A 340 2.08 -6.11 -17.73
CA ILE A 340 1.45 -5.72 -19.00
C ILE A 340 2.28 -4.59 -19.60
N ARG A 341 3.12 -4.92 -20.59
CA ARG A 341 4.07 -3.98 -21.21
C ARG A 341 3.50 -3.27 -22.44
N ASN A 342 4.12 -2.14 -22.80
CA ASN A 342 3.90 -1.40 -24.04
C ASN A 342 2.44 -1.01 -24.25
N ILE A 343 1.87 -0.40 -23.22
CA ILE A 343 0.52 0.15 -23.22
C ILE A 343 0.55 1.45 -24.06
N PRO A 344 -0.35 1.63 -25.04
CA PRO A 344 -0.41 2.86 -25.82
C PRO A 344 -0.72 4.07 -24.98
N GLU A 345 -0.29 5.25 -25.44
CA GLU A 345 -0.66 6.52 -24.82
C GLU A 345 -2.19 6.66 -24.75
N GLY A 346 -2.66 7.27 -23.68
CA GLY A 346 -4.06 7.39 -23.35
C GLY A 346 -4.34 7.14 -21.88
N GLN A 347 -5.61 7.28 -21.53
CA GLN A 347 -6.12 7.09 -20.18
C GLN A 347 -6.89 5.77 -20.08
N TYR A 348 -6.65 5.01 -19.02
CA TYR A 348 -7.20 3.67 -18.85
C TYR A 348 -7.69 3.40 -17.43
N TYR A 349 -8.79 2.65 -17.31
CA TYR A 349 -9.26 2.08 -16.05
C TYR A 349 -9.25 0.56 -16.15
N LEU A 350 -9.44 -0.13 -15.02
CA LEU A 350 -9.44 -1.59 -14.97
C LEU A 350 -10.83 -2.14 -14.67
N LYS A 351 -11.18 -3.27 -15.30
CA LYS A 351 -12.19 -4.20 -14.77
C LYS A 351 -11.47 -5.46 -14.31
N ILE A 352 -11.78 -5.96 -13.13
CA ILE A 352 -11.07 -7.05 -12.48
C ILE A 352 -12.07 -8.11 -12.03
N ALA A 353 -11.83 -9.36 -12.40
CA ALA A 353 -12.52 -10.52 -11.84
C ALA A 353 -11.56 -11.28 -10.93
N TYR A 354 -12.04 -11.72 -9.77
CA TYR A 354 -11.31 -12.54 -8.81
C TYR A 354 -12.05 -13.86 -8.61
N GLY A 355 -11.32 -14.94 -8.37
CA GLY A 355 -11.90 -16.21 -7.93
C GLY A 355 -11.00 -17.40 -8.22
N LYS A 356 -11.58 -18.59 -8.16
CA LYS A 356 -10.95 -19.86 -8.52
C LYS A 356 -11.81 -20.62 -9.51
N ASP A 357 -11.19 -21.57 -10.21
CA ASP A 357 -11.80 -22.39 -11.26
C ASP A 357 -12.34 -21.51 -12.42
N TRP A 358 -11.44 -21.03 -13.29
CA TRP A 358 -11.81 -20.22 -14.46
C TRP A 358 -12.50 -21.06 -15.54
N PHE A 359 -13.69 -20.64 -15.93
CA PHE A 359 -14.50 -21.24 -16.98
C PHE A 359 -14.68 -20.25 -18.13
N SER A 360 -14.71 -20.79 -19.35
CA SER A 360 -14.87 -20.02 -20.57
C SER A 360 -15.94 -20.62 -21.46
N LYS A 361 -16.67 -19.78 -22.19
CA LYS A 361 -17.64 -20.20 -23.20
C LYS A 361 -17.53 -19.28 -24.41
N ALA A 362 -17.63 -19.84 -25.60
CA ALA A 362 -17.79 -19.07 -26.82
C ALA A 362 -19.29 -18.91 -27.10
N ASP A 363 -19.73 -17.67 -27.24
CA ASP A 363 -21.09 -17.29 -27.62
C ASP A 363 -20.99 -16.35 -28.83
N ASN A 364 -21.57 -16.74 -29.98
CA ASN A 364 -21.54 -15.97 -31.23
C ASN A 364 -20.14 -15.46 -31.65
N ASN A 365 -19.12 -16.34 -31.63
CA ASN A 365 -17.69 -16.03 -31.88
C ASN A 365 -17.02 -15.11 -30.85
N GLN A 366 -17.68 -14.82 -29.73
CA GLN A 366 -17.14 -14.04 -28.62
C GLN A 366 -16.96 -14.93 -27.39
N CYS A 367 -15.76 -14.96 -26.83
CA CYS A 367 -15.47 -15.65 -25.58
C CYS A 367 -15.90 -14.79 -24.40
N ILE A 368 -16.62 -15.42 -23.46
CA ILE A 368 -16.90 -14.88 -22.13
C ILE A 368 -16.26 -15.79 -21.10
N GLY A 369 -15.98 -15.25 -19.92
CA GLY A 369 -15.32 -15.98 -18.86
C GLY A 369 -15.82 -15.62 -17.48
N ARG A 370 -15.72 -16.59 -16.58
CA ARG A 370 -16.15 -16.44 -15.18
C ARG A 370 -15.36 -17.35 -14.25
N PHE A 371 -15.31 -16.96 -12.98
CA PHE A 371 -14.87 -17.84 -11.91
C PHE A 371 -16.07 -18.56 -11.30
N ILE A 372 -15.90 -19.83 -10.93
CA ILE A 372 -16.99 -20.60 -10.31
C ILE A 372 -16.91 -20.54 -8.79
N ARG A 373 -15.70 -20.47 -8.24
CA ARG A 373 -15.48 -20.46 -6.81
C ARG A 373 -15.14 -19.07 -6.32
N ASN A 374 -15.97 -18.55 -5.41
CA ASN A 374 -15.88 -17.22 -4.80
C ASN A 374 -15.66 -16.09 -5.83
N PRO A 375 -16.48 -16.02 -6.90
CA PRO A 375 -16.33 -14.97 -7.91
C PRO A 375 -16.62 -13.58 -7.33
N MET A 376 -15.78 -12.62 -7.66
CA MET A 376 -16.00 -11.21 -7.37
C MET A 376 -15.57 -10.37 -8.57
N TYR A 377 -16.33 -9.32 -8.89
CA TYR A 377 -16.08 -8.47 -10.04
C TYR A 377 -16.06 -7.01 -9.62
N GLU A 378 -15.04 -6.29 -10.06
CA GLU A 378 -14.79 -4.90 -9.69
C GLU A 378 -14.42 -4.05 -10.90
N LYS A 379 -14.75 -2.77 -10.83
CA LYS A 379 -14.29 -1.73 -11.74
C LYS A 379 -13.51 -0.69 -10.96
N GLY A 380 -12.33 -0.33 -11.46
CA GLY A 380 -11.49 0.69 -10.84
C GLY A 380 -12.06 2.09 -11.00
N ASP A 381 -12.04 2.86 -9.91
CA ASP A 381 -12.44 4.26 -9.89
C ASP A 381 -11.32 5.17 -10.44
N GLU A 382 -10.07 4.74 -10.31
CA GLU A 382 -8.90 5.51 -10.72
C GLU A 382 -8.55 5.28 -12.18
N THR A 383 -8.24 6.38 -12.88
CA THR A 383 -7.78 6.36 -14.26
C THR A 383 -6.27 6.51 -14.31
N MET A 384 -5.59 5.55 -14.94
CA MET A 384 -4.15 5.58 -15.19
C MET A 384 -3.85 6.32 -16.48
N ASP A 385 -3.05 7.37 -16.40
CA ASP A 385 -2.65 8.18 -17.54
C ASP A 385 -1.28 7.75 -18.08
N PHE A 386 -1.29 7.06 -19.24
CA PHE A 386 -0.08 6.60 -19.93
C PHE A 386 0.42 7.58 -21.00
N ASN A 387 -0.14 8.79 -21.10
CA ASN A 387 0.37 9.81 -22.03
C ASN A 387 1.78 10.24 -21.63
N ILE A 388 2.67 10.37 -22.61
CA ILE A 388 4.03 10.85 -22.38
C ILE A 388 3.96 12.27 -21.80
N LYS A 389 4.66 12.49 -20.68
CA LYS A 389 4.70 13.80 -20.01
C LYS A 389 5.98 14.52 -20.40
N HIS A 390 5.86 15.61 -21.15
CA HIS A 390 6.99 16.47 -21.46
C HIS A 390 7.42 17.22 -20.21
N THR A 391 8.70 17.14 -19.87
CA THR A 391 9.30 17.84 -18.73
C THR A 391 10.41 18.75 -19.23
N TYR A 392 10.84 19.70 -18.39
CA TYR A 392 11.92 20.64 -18.72
C TYR A 392 13.25 19.93 -19.09
N GLY A 393 13.41 18.65 -18.71
CA GLY A 393 14.58 17.82 -19.02
C GLY A 393 14.35 16.71 -20.06
N GLY A 394 13.22 16.69 -20.77
CA GLY A 394 12.92 15.68 -21.79
C GLY A 394 11.47 15.17 -21.74
N TYR A 395 11.30 13.86 -21.62
CA TYR A 395 9.98 13.22 -21.55
C TYR A 395 9.96 12.10 -20.52
N SER A 396 8.85 11.97 -19.80
CA SER A 396 8.58 10.89 -18.85
C SER A 396 7.57 9.91 -19.47
N ILE A 397 7.88 8.62 -19.35
CA ILE A 397 7.05 7.51 -19.82
C ILE A 397 6.36 6.91 -18.58
N PRO A 398 5.05 7.14 -18.37
CA PRO A 398 4.35 6.68 -17.17
C PRO A 398 4.28 5.16 -17.09
N SER A 399 4.43 4.60 -15.90
CA SER A 399 4.21 3.19 -15.59
C SER A 399 3.55 3.07 -14.22
N PHE A 400 2.75 2.03 -14.02
CA PHE A 400 1.91 1.86 -12.83
C PHE A 400 2.13 0.51 -12.17
N GLN A 401 1.90 0.46 -10.86
CA GLN A 401 1.95 -0.75 -10.06
C GLN A 401 0.64 -0.94 -9.29
N LEU A 402 0.16 -2.17 -9.26
CA LEU A 402 -1.08 -2.57 -8.62
C LEU A 402 -0.82 -3.78 -7.71
N GLN A 403 -1.33 -3.73 -6.49
CA GLN A 403 -1.32 -4.85 -5.56
C GLN A 403 -2.75 -5.26 -5.22
N LEU A 404 -3.06 -6.55 -5.45
CA LEU A 404 -4.38 -7.16 -5.29
C LEU A 404 -4.33 -8.29 -4.25
N ASP A 405 -4.93 -8.09 -3.09
CA ASP A 405 -5.07 -9.08 -2.02
C ASP A 405 -6.57 -9.27 -1.67
N VAL A 406 -7.09 -10.48 -1.82
CA VAL A 406 -8.54 -10.80 -1.66
C VAL A 406 -8.83 -11.56 -0.35
N ILE A 407 -7.94 -11.51 0.63
CA ILE A 407 -8.21 -12.15 1.92
C ILE A 407 -9.30 -11.36 2.64
N GLN A 408 -10.47 -11.99 2.75
CA GLN A 408 -11.72 -11.55 3.39
C GLN A 408 -11.64 -10.23 4.16
N SER A 409 -12.33 -9.23 3.60
CA SER A 409 -12.90 -8.03 4.24
C SER A 409 -12.01 -7.07 5.05
N ALA A 410 -10.68 -7.23 5.10
CA ALA A 410 -9.86 -6.29 5.90
C ALA A 410 -8.42 -6.02 5.41
N THR A 411 -8.08 -6.31 4.14
CA THR A 411 -6.76 -5.97 3.60
C THR A 411 -6.80 -4.86 2.55
N MET A 412 -5.82 -3.95 2.65
CA MET A 412 -5.74 -2.70 1.91
C MET A 412 -5.26 -2.92 0.48
N ASN A 413 -6.19 -3.13 -0.46
CA ASN A 413 -5.89 -2.97 -1.88
C ASN A 413 -5.44 -1.53 -2.13
N THR A 414 -4.45 -1.35 -3.02
CA THR A 414 -4.01 -0.01 -3.50
C THR A 414 -4.98 0.56 -4.55
N PHE A 415 -6.05 -0.18 -4.81
CA PHE A 415 -7.04 0.04 -5.85
C PHE A 415 -8.38 0.41 -5.20
N ASN A 416 -8.87 1.62 -5.47
CA ASN A 416 -10.25 1.98 -5.16
C ASN A 416 -11.15 1.47 -6.29
N SER A 417 -12.20 0.74 -5.94
CA SER A 417 -13.09 0.09 -6.90
C SER A 417 -14.54 0.03 -6.45
N GLN A 418 -15.41 -0.16 -7.44
CA GLN A 418 -16.83 -0.45 -7.27
C GLN A 418 -17.11 -1.87 -7.71
N ASN A 419 -17.95 -2.58 -6.94
CA ASN A 419 -18.44 -3.89 -7.32
C ASN A 419 -19.30 -3.76 -8.59
N ILE A 420 -19.06 -4.63 -9.56
CA ILE A 420 -19.84 -4.71 -10.80
C ILE A 420 -20.43 -6.12 -10.96
N SER A 421 -21.36 -6.29 -11.89
CA SER A 421 -21.89 -7.61 -12.22
C SER A 421 -20.94 -8.38 -13.15
N GLU A 422 -21.10 -9.70 -13.20
CA GLU A 422 -20.40 -10.55 -14.19
C GLU A 422 -20.73 -10.14 -15.63
N THR A 423 -21.97 -9.74 -15.88
CA THR A 423 -22.41 -9.27 -17.20
C THR A 423 -21.72 -7.97 -17.58
N GLU A 424 -21.65 -6.99 -16.67
CA GLU A 424 -20.89 -5.77 -16.90
C GLU A 424 -19.40 -6.06 -17.09
N PHE A 425 -18.83 -7.00 -16.33
CA PHE A 425 -17.43 -7.39 -16.52
C PHE A 425 -17.18 -7.95 -17.92
N ASN A 426 -18.10 -8.77 -18.44
CA ASN A 426 -17.96 -9.43 -19.75
C ASN A 426 -18.26 -8.50 -20.94
N GLN A 427 -18.99 -7.40 -20.74
CA GLN A 427 -19.10 -6.28 -21.69
C GLN A 427 -17.79 -5.50 -21.82
#